data_AF-A0A485AFY0-F1
#
_entry.id   AF-A0A485AFY0-F1
#
_cell.length_a   1.000
_cell.length_b   1.000
_cell.length_c   1.000
_cell.angle_alpha   90.00
_cell.angle_beta   90.00
_cell.angle_gamma   90.00
#
_symmetry.space_group_name_H-M   'P 1'
#
loop_
_entity.id
_entity.type
_entity.pdbx_description
1 polymer ?
#
loop_
_entity_poly.entity_id
_entity_poly.type
_entity_poly.pdbx_seq_one_letter_code
_entity_poly.pdbx_strand_id
1 'polypeptide(L)' 'MFLVGGGIIVHGIAPLHHAVEHWAGEQSALIASLLPTGVNLVLGFIVGAVVLAGVKVITGFRATAE' A
#
# COMPACT_ATOMS: atom_id res chain seq x y z
N MET A 1 -6.85 -6.51 -4.25
CA MET A 1 -5.53 -6.67 -4.89
C MET A 1 -4.53 -5.73 -4.23
N PHE A 2 -3.97 -6.10 -3.07
CA PHE A 2 -3.11 -5.20 -2.28
C PHE A 2 -1.75 -4.94 -2.92
N LEU A 3 -1.12 -5.97 -3.49
CA LEU A 3 0.18 -5.84 -4.17
C LEU A 3 0.13 -4.87 -5.37
N VAL A 4 -0.87 -5.03 -6.23
CA VAL A 4 -1.07 -4.16 -7.40
C VAL A 4 -1.42 -2.73 -6.97
N GLY A 5 -2.35 -2.58 -6.02
CA GLY A 5 -2.73 -1.27 -5.49
C GLY A 5 -1.58 -0.55 -4.79
N GLY A 6 -0.80 -1.25 -3.97
CA GLY A 6 0.38 -0.69 -3.32
C GLY A 6 1.46 -0.29 -4.30
N GLY A 7 1.69 -1.09 -5.36
CA GLY A 7 2.60 -0.72 -6.44
C GLY A 7 2.19 0.58 -7.14
N ILE A 8 0.90 0.79 -7.40
CA ILE A 8 0.38 2.04 -7.97
C ILE A 8 0.68 3.24 -7.05
N ILE A 9 0.47 3.08 -5.74
CA ILE A 9 0.68 4.16 -4.77
C ILE A 9 2.17 4.50 -4.64
N VAL A 10 3.04 3.49 -4.53
CA VAL A 10 4.49 3.70 -4.41
C VAL A 10 5.05 4.40 -5.65
N HIS A 11 4.65 3.98 -6.85
CA HIS A 11 5.12 4.63 -8.09
C HIS A 11 4.47 5.98 -8.35
N GLY A 12 3.23 6.20 -7.88
CA GLY A 12 2.54 7.48 -8.00
C GLY A 12 3.11 8.59 -7.10
N ILE A 13 3.94 8.24 -6.12
CA ILE A 13 4.53 9.18 -5.15
C ILE A 13 6.06 9.07 -5.24
N ALA A 14 6.69 10.01 -5.98
CA ALA A 14 8.14 9.99 -6.23
C ALA A 14 9.00 9.86 -4.95
N PRO A 15 8.72 10.55 -3.83
CA PRO A 15 9.46 10.34 -2.59
C PRO A 15 9.38 8.90 -2.04
N LEU A 16 8.25 8.22 -2.19
CA LEU A 16 8.09 6.83 -1.73
C LEU A 16 8.89 5.88 -2.62
N HIS A 17 8.84 6.07 -3.93
CA HIS A 17 9.61 5.26 -4.86
C HIS A 17 11.12 5.35 -4.57
N HIS A 18 11.66 6.56 -4.44
CA HIS A 18 13.08 6.76 -4.14
C HIS A 18 13.49 6.25 -2.75
N ALA A 19 12.62 6.34 -1.74
CA ALA A 19 12.90 5.75 -0.44
C ALA A 19 13.03 4.22 -0.52
N VAL A 20 12.15 3.56 -1.29
CA VAL A 20 12.20 2.11 -1.50
C VAL A 20 13.43 1.71 -2.31
N GLU A 21 13.78 2.45 -3.36
CA GLU A 21 14.99 2.23 -4.15
C GLU A 21 16.28 2.41 -3.33
N HIS A 22 16.34 3.47 -2.51
CA HIS A 22 17.50 3.73 -1.66
C HIS A 22 17.73 2.61 -0.66
N TRP A 23 16.66 2.16 0.03
CA TRP A 23 16.75 1.03 0.94
C TRP A 23 17.05 -0.28 0.23
N ALA A 24 16.55 -0.51 -0.99
CA ALA A 24 16.87 -1.71 -1.76
C ALA A 24 18.33 -1.74 -2.19
N GLY A 25 18.92 -0.59 -2.52
CA GLY A 25 20.31 -0.45 -2.96
C GLY A 25 21.36 -0.82 -1.90
N GLU A 26 20.99 -0.79 -0.62
CA GLU A 26 21.87 -1.15 0.50
C GLU A 26 21.79 -2.64 0.89
N GLN A 27 20.90 -3.42 0.27
CA GLN A 27 20.66 -4.81 0.64
C GLN A 27 21.27 -5.83 -0.33
N SER A 28 21.33 -7.09 0.10
CA SER A 28 21.73 -8.20 -0.77
C SER A 28 20.73 -8.37 -1.93
N ALA A 29 21.20 -8.89 -3.07
CA ALA A 29 20.39 -8.99 -4.30
C ALA A 29 19.04 -9.72 -4.10
N LEU A 30 19.00 -10.76 -3.25
CA LEU A 30 17.75 -11.44 -2.91
C LEU A 30 16.79 -10.52 -2.16
N ILE A 31 17.26 -9.83 -1.12
CA ILE A 31 16.38 -8.94 -0.35
C ILE A 31 15.95 -7.74 -1.20
N ALA A 32 16.85 -7.17 -2.01
CA ALA A 32 16.53 -6.08 -2.92
C ALA A 32 15.41 -6.44 -3.92
N SER A 33 15.31 -7.70 -4.35
CA SER A 33 14.21 -8.16 -5.22
C SER A 33 12.87 -8.34 -4.51
N LEU A 34 12.89 -8.69 -3.23
CA LEU A 34 11.68 -8.94 -2.43
C LEU A 34 11.18 -7.69 -1.73
N LEU A 35 12.07 -6.72 -1.44
CA LEU A 35 11.75 -5.51 -0.70
C LEU A 35 10.63 -4.70 -1.36
N PRO A 36 10.63 -4.42 -2.68
CA PRO A 36 9.54 -3.69 -3.33
C PRO A 36 8.20 -4.43 -3.21
N THR A 37 8.22 -5.76 -3.34
CA THR A 37 7.03 -6.60 -3.20
C THR A 37 6.47 -6.53 -1.79
N GLY A 38 7.33 -6.61 -0.78
CA GLY A 38 6.95 -6.48 0.63
C GLY A 38 6.38 -5.10 0.95
N VAL A 39 7.03 -4.02 0.48
CA VAL A 39 6.55 -2.66 0.67
C VAL A 39 5.19 -2.45 0.00
N ASN A 40 5.04 -2.88 -1.25
CA ASN A 40 3.77 -2.79 -1.97
C ASN A 40 2.65 -3.55 -1.24
N LEU A 41 2.94 -4.72 -0.70
CA LEU A 41 1.97 -5.50 0.08
C LEU A 41 1.51 -4.73 1.33
N VAL A 42 2.46 -4.25 2.13
CA VAL A 42 2.19 -3.55 3.39
C VAL A 42 1.43 -2.25 3.13
N LEU A 43 1.91 -1.42 2.21
CA LEU A 43 1.30 -0.14 1.88
C LEU A 43 -0.11 -0.33 1.31
N GLY A 44 -0.25 -1.25 0.35
CA GLY A 44 -1.54 -1.57 -0.25
C GLY A 44 -2.53 -2.14 0.77
N PHE A 45 -2.07 -2.97 1.69
CA PHE A 45 -2.90 -3.51 2.77
C PHE A 45 -3.39 -2.40 3.73
N ILE A 46 -2.51 -1.52 4.19
CA ILE A 46 -2.86 -0.40 5.08
C ILE A 46 -3.92 0.49 4.42
N VAL A 47 -3.66 0.91 3.18
CA VAL A 47 -4.59 1.78 2.43
C VAL A 47 -5.93 1.08 2.21
N GLY A 48 -5.90 -0.19 1.81
CA GLY A 48 -7.13 -0.97 1.62
C GLY A 48 -7.92 -1.16 2.92
N ALA A 49 -7.25 -1.36 4.05
CA ALA A 49 -7.90 -1.46 5.36
C ALA A 49 -8.56 -0.14 5.77
N VAL A 50 -7.87 0.98 5.57
CA VAL A 50 -8.41 2.33 5.84
C VAL A 50 -9.63 2.61 4.97
N VAL A 51 -9.54 2.33 3.66
CA VAL A 51 -10.66 2.53 2.73
C VAL A 51 -11.85 1.64 3.13
N LEU A 52 -11.61 0.36 3.42
CA LEU A 52 -12.67 -0.55 3.84
C LEU A 52 -13.34 -0.10 5.14
N ALA A 53 -12.56 0.36 6.12
CA ALA A 53 -13.10 0.90 7.37
C ALA A 53 -13.97 2.15 7.11
N GLY A 54 -13.47 3.09 6.31
CA GLY A 54 -14.23 4.29 5.92
C GLY A 54 -15.53 3.96 5.20
N VAL A 55 -15.49 3.03 4.23
CA VAL A 55 -16.68 2.56 3.52
C VAL A 55 -17.67 1.93 4.51
N LYS A 56 -17.22 1.06 5.42
CA LYS A 56 -18.09 0.43 6.43
C LYS A 56 -18.81 1.45 7.31
N VAL A 57 -18.10 2.50 7.73
CA VAL A 57 -18.68 3.60 8.52
C VAL A 57 -19.77 4.32 7.71
N ILE A 58 -19.47 4.71 6.47
CA ILE A 58 -20.42 5.41 5.59
C ILE A 58 -21.65 4.53 5.30
N THR A 59 -21.45 3.25 4.98
CA THR A 59 -22.55 2.32 4.71
C THR A 59 -23.40 2.06 5.95
N GLY A 60 -22.79 2.03 7.14
CA GLY A 60 -23.51 1.90 8.41
C GLY A 60 -24.46 3.08 8.65
N PHE A 61 -23.98 4.31 8.43
CA PHE A 61 -24.83 5.50 8.53
C PHE A 61 -26.00 5.47 7.54
N ARG A 62 -25.78 4.99 6.31
CA ARG A 62 -26.84 4.87 5.30
C ARG A 62 -27.90 3.84 5.69
N ALA A 63 -27.48 2.67 6.20
CA ALA A 63 -28.39 1.62 6.62
C ALA A 63 -29.26 1.99 7.84
N THR A 64 -28.85 3.00 8.61
CA THR A 64 -29.62 3.49 9.78
C THR A 64 -30.58 4.62 9.39
N ALA A 65 -30.44 5.17 8.19
CA ALA A 65 -31.27 6.27 7.68
C ALA A 65 -32.50 5.79 6.88
N GLU A 66 -32.56 4.49 6.56
CA GLU A 66 -33.73 3.78 6.00
C GLU A 66 -34.51 3.08 7.12
#